data_AF-A0AAU8BE14-F1
#
_entry.id   AF-A0AAU8BE14-F1
#
_cell.length_a   1.000
_cell.length_b   1.000
_cell.length_c   1.000
_cell.angle_alpha   90.00
_cell.angle_beta   90.00
_cell.angle_gamma   90.00
#
_symmetry.space_group_name_H-M   'P 1'
#
loop_
_entity.id
_entity.type
_entity.pdbx_description
1 polymer ?
#
loop_
_entity_poly.entity_id
_entity_poly.type
_entity_poly.pdbx_seq_one_letter_code
_entity_poly.pdbx_strand_id
1 'polypeptide(L)'
;MFYFQQDMPKYSHRQSTPAPRRYRRDRTTGHRSQYNPNSPRRATMDDSRRRQTVDEKSSAENNMTSKESDKACALHCFMQELDMTGENGMPDKHMVLQVITKGVTNDELRDFLQETIEECFAILQNENTKDKCEFSKNLMMCLSEKGRANCDDWKDDMKF
;
A
#
# COMPACT_ATOMS: atom_id res chain seq x y z
N MET A 1 -54.52 28.94 1.15
CA MET A 1 -55.11 27.98 2.12
C MET A 1 -56.05 27.08 1.34
N PHE A 2 -55.61 25.86 0.99
CA PHE A 2 -56.47 24.80 0.46
C PHE A 2 -55.93 23.46 0.95
N TYR A 3 -56.81 22.72 1.62
CA TYR A 3 -56.61 21.38 2.18
C TYR A 3 -56.71 20.32 1.09
N PHE A 4 -55.92 19.25 1.20
CA PHE A 4 -56.38 17.88 0.91
C PHE A 4 -55.62 16.89 1.79
N GLN A 5 -56.39 16.08 2.52
CA GLN A 5 -55.98 14.93 3.32
C GLN A 5 -56.80 13.72 2.84
N GLN A 6 -56.33 12.52 3.20
CA GLN A 6 -56.88 11.15 3.04
C GLN A 6 -56.21 10.36 1.90
N ASP A 7 -55.83 9.09 2.03
CA ASP A 7 -55.65 8.18 3.18
C ASP A 7 -54.83 6.97 2.68
N MET A 8 -54.07 6.35 3.57
CA MET A 8 -53.24 5.15 3.32
C MET A 8 -54.06 3.84 3.37
N PRO A 9 -53.70 2.80 2.59
CA PRO A 9 -53.97 1.41 2.96
C PRO A 9 -52.80 0.80 3.74
N LYS A 10 -53.11 0.27 4.92
CA LYS A 10 -52.24 -0.51 5.80
C LYS A 10 -52.03 -1.92 5.23
N TYR A 11 -50.77 -2.36 5.13
CA TYR A 11 -50.44 -3.79 5.16
C TYR A 11 -49.53 -4.08 6.34
N SER A 12 -49.99 -4.98 7.20
CA SER A 12 -49.26 -5.57 8.32
C SER A 12 -48.89 -7.00 7.94
N HIS A 13 -47.61 -7.33 7.93
CA HIS A 13 -47.20 -8.69 8.29
C HIS A 13 -45.89 -8.70 9.09
N ARG A 14 -45.88 -9.60 10.07
CA ARG A 14 -44.93 -9.75 11.18
C ARG A 14 -44.09 -11.01 10.91
N GLN A 15 -42.85 -10.98 11.43
CA GLN A 15 -41.93 -12.13 11.66
C GLN A 15 -41.26 -12.67 10.37
N SER A 16 -39.99 -13.10 10.32
CA SER A 16 -39.00 -13.48 11.34
C SER A 16 -37.62 -13.57 10.65
N THR A 17 -36.54 -13.29 11.40
CA THR A 17 -35.13 -13.39 10.99
C THR A 17 -34.69 -14.82 10.64
N PRO A 18 -33.74 -14.99 9.70
CA PRO A 18 -32.74 -16.06 9.79
C PRO A 18 -31.32 -15.47 9.94
N ALA A 19 -30.61 -15.95 10.96
CA ALA A 19 -29.22 -15.59 11.29
C ALA A 19 -28.20 -16.02 10.22
N PRO A 20 -27.02 -15.38 10.13
CA PRO A 20 -25.95 -15.81 9.25
C PRO A 20 -25.39 -17.18 9.66
N ARG A 21 -25.22 -18.07 8.67
CA ARG A 21 -24.67 -19.41 8.84
C ARG A 21 -23.24 -19.34 9.40
N ARG A 22 -23.07 -19.70 10.67
CA ARG A 22 -21.77 -20.09 11.24
C ARG A 22 -21.37 -21.43 10.62
N TYR A 23 -20.24 -21.47 9.91
CA TYR A 23 -19.60 -22.73 9.54
C TYR A 23 -19.25 -23.49 10.83
N ARG A 24 -19.95 -24.61 11.09
CA ARG A 24 -19.49 -25.63 12.02
C ARG A 24 -18.34 -26.37 11.34
N ARG A 25 -17.12 -26.25 11.88
CA ARG A 25 -16.07 -27.23 11.61
C ARG A 25 -16.34 -28.43 12.51
N ASP A 26 -16.78 -29.51 11.89
CA ASP A 26 -17.02 -30.78 12.56
C ASP A 26 -15.73 -31.34 13.15
N ARG A 27 -15.85 -31.93 14.34
CA ARG A 27 -14.77 -32.60 15.07
C ARG A 27 -14.63 -34.00 14.48
N THR A 28 -13.73 -34.17 13.54
CA THR A 28 -13.20 -35.49 13.16
C THR A 28 -11.93 -35.78 13.97
N THR A 29 -12.11 -36.69 14.93
CA THR A 29 -11.20 -37.79 15.29
C THR A 29 -9.73 -37.71 14.91
N GLY A 30 -8.88 -37.79 15.93
CA GLY A 30 -7.63 -38.56 15.87
C GLY A 30 -6.35 -37.76 15.62
N HIS A 31 -5.68 -37.38 16.70
CA HIS A 31 -4.30 -37.77 17.04
C HIS A 31 -3.71 -36.77 18.04
N ARG A 32 -3.80 -37.12 19.32
CA ARG A 32 -3.00 -36.52 20.40
C ARG A 32 -1.53 -36.87 20.13
N SER A 33 -0.75 -35.96 19.55
CA SER A 33 0.70 -35.99 19.73
C SER A 33 1.01 -35.34 21.07
N GLN A 34 1.17 -36.18 22.09
CA GLN A 34 1.62 -35.77 23.40
C GLN A 34 3.07 -35.26 23.29
N TYR A 35 3.28 -34.01 23.65
CA TYR A 35 4.59 -33.45 23.96
C TYR A 35 5.18 -34.22 25.15
N ASN A 36 6.34 -34.88 24.99
CA ASN A 36 7.05 -35.54 26.07
C ASN A 36 8.44 -34.91 26.26
N PRO A 37 8.61 -34.00 27.25
CA PRO A 37 9.92 -33.43 27.58
C PRO A 37 10.59 -34.31 28.64
N ASN A 38 11.70 -34.96 28.27
CA ASN A 38 12.73 -35.61 29.11
C ASN A 38 12.96 -37.08 28.78
N SER A 39 14.08 -37.35 28.12
CA SER A 39 14.86 -38.55 28.40
C SER A 39 16.34 -38.16 28.45
N PRO A 40 17.00 -38.20 29.62
CA PRO A 40 18.44 -38.03 29.70
C PRO A 40 19.09 -39.41 29.53
N ARG A 41 19.89 -39.60 28.47
CA ARG A 41 20.88 -40.68 28.44
C ARG A 41 22.26 -40.14 28.09
N ARG A 42 23.18 -40.55 28.97
CA ARG A 42 24.54 -40.07 29.17
C ARG A 42 25.47 -40.45 28.01
N ALA A 43 26.31 -39.48 27.66
CA ALA A 43 27.74 -39.55 27.38
C ALA A 43 28.35 -40.87 26.89
N THR A 44 28.85 -40.82 25.65
CA THR A 44 30.15 -41.38 25.27
C THR A 44 30.94 -40.30 24.52
N MET A 45 32.07 -39.90 25.08
CA MET A 45 33.10 -39.06 24.46
C MET A 45 33.91 -39.87 23.45
N ASP A 46 34.71 -39.16 22.65
CA ASP A 46 35.77 -39.60 21.70
C ASP A 46 35.28 -39.66 20.23
N ASP A 47 35.89 -39.05 19.21
CA ASP A 47 37.04 -38.16 19.03
C ASP A 47 36.97 -37.60 17.59
N SER A 48 37.51 -36.40 17.42
CA SER A 48 38.00 -35.79 16.17
C SER A 48 37.29 -36.05 14.82
N ARG A 49 36.37 -35.14 14.43
CA ARG A 49 36.08 -34.86 13.00
C ARG A 49 35.95 -33.36 12.70
N ARG A 50 37.10 -32.79 12.33
CA ARG A 50 37.31 -31.87 11.20
C ARG A 50 36.18 -30.85 10.94
N ARG A 51 36.24 -29.71 11.65
CA ARG A 51 35.55 -28.49 11.24
C ARG A 51 36.17 -27.92 9.96
N GLN A 52 35.32 -27.21 9.22
CA GLN A 52 35.61 -26.28 8.13
C GLN A 52 35.56 -26.87 6.71
N THR A 53 34.33 -27.18 6.28
CA THR A 53 33.93 -27.19 4.87
C THR A 53 33.45 -25.78 4.49
N VAL A 54 34.24 -25.17 3.61
CA VAL A 54 33.90 -24.29 2.47
C VAL A 54 32.46 -23.79 2.31
N ASP A 55 32.40 -22.50 1.98
CA ASP A 55 31.29 -21.68 1.52
C ASP A 55 30.21 -22.41 0.72
N GLU A 56 28.93 -22.12 1.00
CA GLU A 56 27.91 -21.90 -0.03
C GLU A 56 26.59 -21.34 0.55
N LYS A 57 26.37 -20.05 0.26
CA LYS A 57 25.10 -19.33 -0.01
C LYS A 57 23.76 -19.93 0.51
N SER A 58 23.11 -19.16 1.38
CA SER A 58 21.64 -18.98 1.34
C SER A 58 21.22 -17.60 1.86
N SER A 59 21.67 -16.53 1.19
CA SER A 59 21.09 -15.19 1.31
C SER A 59 20.32 -14.89 0.03
N ALA A 60 19.16 -15.52 -0.14
CA ALA A 60 18.35 -15.41 -1.35
C ALA A 60 16.89 -15.00 -1.09
N GLU A 61 16.58 -14.40 0.06
CA GLU A 61 15.21 -13.95 0.37
C GLU A 61 15.09 -12.42 0.61
N ASN A 62 16.19 -11.66 0.62
CA ASN A 62 16.17 -10.21 0.88
C ASN A 62 16.43 -9.32 -0.36
N ASN A 63 16.59 -9.90 -1.56
CA ASN A 63 16.96 -9.14 -2.76
C ASN A 63 15.78 -8.50 -3.52
N MET A 64 14.53 -8.91 -3.24
CA MET A 64 13.36 -8.32 -3.92
C MET A 64 12.97 -6.96 -3.33
N THR A 65 12.99 -6.83 -2.00
CA THR A 65 12.72 -5.57 -1.30
C THR A 65 13.75 -4.50 -1.62
N SER A 66 15.03 -4.88 -1.78
CA SER A 66 16.11 -3.95 -2.13
C SER A 66 15.87 -3.27 -3.48
N LYS A 67 15.51 -4.04 -4.53
CA LYS A 67 15.33 -3.46 -5.87
C LYS A 67 14.14 -2.52 -5.98
N GLU A 68 13.08 -2.78 -5.23
CA GLU A 68 11.91 -1.91 -5.19
C GLU A 68 12.19 -0.65 -4.38
N SER A 69 12.94 -0.78 -3.28
CA SER A 69 13.46 0.34 -2.50
C SER A 69 14.42 1.22 -3.34
N ASP A 70 15.28 0.62 -4.16
CA ASP A 70 16.20 1.37 -5.04
C ASP A 70 15.43 2.24 -6.05
N LYS A 71 14.34 1.70 -6.63
CA LYS A 71 13.46 2.48 -7.53
C LYS A 71 12.74 3.59 -6.80
N ALA A 72 12.27 3.32 -5.58
CA ALA A 72 11.62 4.32 -4.74
C ALA A 72 12.58 5.50 -4.44
N CYS A 73 13.83 5.19 -4.10
CA CYS A 73 14.83 6.20 -3.84
C CYS A 73 15.30 6.92 -5.12
N ALA A 74 15.27 6.28 -6.29
CA ALA A 74 15.52 6.95 -7.56
C ALA A 74 14.43 8.02 -7.85
N LEU A 75 13.16 7.71 -7.57
CA LEU A 75 12.08 8.70 -7.67
C LEU A 75 12.27 9.85 -6.68
N HIS A 76 12.68 9.52 -5.45
CA HIS A 76 13.00 10.54 -4.46
C HIS A 76 14.15 11.44 -4.90
N CYS A 77 15.21 10.86 -5.50
CA CYS A 77 16.32 11.61 -6.07
C CYS A 77 15.83 12.63 -7.12
N PHE A 78 14.95 12.23 -8.04
CA PHE A 78 14.37 13.18 -9.00
C PHE A 78 13.58 14.31 -8.33
N MET A 79 12.79 14.01 -7.29
CA MET A 79 12.07 15.06 -6.56
C MET A 79 13.04 16.05 -5.90
N GLN A 80 14.15 15.56 -5.36
CA GLN A 80 15.16 16.41 -4.75
C GLN A 80 15.88 17.28 -5.81
N GLU A 81 16.28 16.71 -6.94
CA GLU A 81 16.93 17.45 -8.05
C GLU A 81 16.02 18.50 -8.69
N LEU A 82 14.70 18.33 -8.57
CA LEU A 82 13.70 19.26 -9.06
C LEU A 82 13.26 20.29 -8.00
N ASP A 83 13.94 20.36 -6.86
CA ASP A 83 13.60 21.24 -5.73
C ASP A 83 12.15 21.05 -5.25
N MET A 84 11.66 19.80 -5.25
CA MET A 84 10.31 19.45 -4.77
C MET A 84 10.30 18.97 -3.31
N THR A 85 11.44 18.98 -2.62
CA THR A 85 11.60 18.50 -1.24
C THR A 85 11.90 19.62 -0.27
N GLY A 86 11.26 19.61 0.90
CA GLY A 86 11.52 20.57 1.96
C GLY A 86 12.86 20.35 2.68
N GLU A 87 13.15 21.20 3.68
CA GLU A 87 14.38 21.13 4.49
C GLU A 87 14.54 19.79 5.24
N ASN A 88 13.42 19.13 5.56
CA ASN A 88 13.42 17.81 6.16
C ASN A 88 13.78 16.70 5.15
N GLY A 89 13.96 17.03 3.86
CA GLY A 89 14.20 16.13 2.75
C GLY A 89 13.02 15.21 2.43
N MET A 90 11.80 15.54 2.85
CA MET A 90 10.58 14.88 2.38
C MET A 90 9.99 15.71 1.23
N PRO A 91 9.25 15.11 0.29
CA PRO A 91 8.46 15.88 -0.67
C PRO A 91 7.53 16.86 0.06
N ASP A 92 7.59 18.13 -0.32
CA ASP A 92 6.79 19.20 0.27
C ASP A 92 5.65 19.59 -0.67
N LYS A 93 4.43 19.69 -0.16
CA LYS A 93 3.24 19.98 -0.97
C LYS A 93 3.39 21.30 -1.73
N HIS A 94 3.89 22.35 -1.09
CA HIS A 94 4.01 23.67 -1.71
C HIS A 94 5.09 23.68 -2.78
N MET A 95 6.23 23.03 -2.52
CA MET A 95 7.30 22.92 -3.50
C MET A 95 6.88 22.06 -4.71
N VAL A 96 6.26 20.90 -4.48
CA VAL A 96 5.70 20.05 -5.55
C VAL A 96 4.70 20.84 -6.40
N LEU A 97 3.75 21.54 -5.76
CA LEU A 97 2.77 22.37 -6.46
C LEU A 97 3.44 23.43 -7.32
N GLN A 98 4.38 24.17 -6.74
CA GLN A 98 5.10 25.24 -7.43
C GLN A 98 5.86 24.72 -8.64
N VAL A 99 6.57 23.59 -8.51
CA VAL A 99 7.39 23.05 -9.59
C VAL A 99 6.53 22.45 -10.70
N ILE A 100 5.48 21.68 -10.36
CA ILE A 100 4.61 21.02 -11.35
C ILE A 100 3.77 22.04 -12.12
N THR A 101 3.24 23.07 -11.46
CA THR A 101 2.42 24.09 -12.11
C THR A 101 3.22 25.20 -12.78
N LYS A 102 4.56 25.18 -12.64
CA LYS A 102 5.45 26.19 -13.22
C LYS A 102 5.31 26.21 -14.74
N GLY A 103 4.85 27.34 -15.28
CA GLY A 103 4.71 27.52 -16.72
C GLY A 103 3.43 26.93 -17.32
N VAL A 104 2.52 26.39 -16.51
CA VAL A 104 1.19 25.97 -16.96
C VAL A 104 0.33 27.22 -17.18
N THR A 105 -0.05 27.48 -18.44
CA THR A 105 -0.86 28.64 -18.82
C THR A 105 -2.35 28.35 -18.92
N ASN A 106 -2.73 27.08 -19.05
CA ASN A 106 -4.12 26.67 -19.08
C ASN A 106 -4.64 26.58 -17.64
N ASP A 107 -5.62 27.43 -17.29
CA ASP A 107 -6.18 27.51 -15.94
C ASP A 107 -6.87 26.21 -15.52
N GLU A 108 -7.62 25.55 -16.41
CA GLU A 108 -8.28 24.27 -16.13
C GLU A 108 -7.25 23.17 -15.82
N LEU A 109 -6.16 23.10 -16.61
CA LEU A 109 -5.07 22.16 -16.34
C LEU A 109 -4.35 22.49 -15.03
N ARG A 110 -4.14 23.78 -14.74
CA ARG A 110 -3.51 24.21 -13.49
C ARG A 110 -4.35 23.80 -12.28
N ASP A 111 -5.66 24.05 -12.36
CA ASP A 111 -6.60 23.72 -11.29
C ASP A 111 -6.66 22.20 -11.08
N PHE A 112 -6.72 21.41 -12.16
CA PHE A 112 -6.63 19.95 -12.10
C PHE A 112 -5.34 19.46 -11.42
N LEU A 113 -4.17 20.00 -11.82
CA LEU A 113 -2.89 19.62 -11.25
C LEU A 113 -2.83 19.98 -9.77
N GLN A 114 -3.33 21.16 -9.40
CA GLN A 114 -3.41 21.57 -8.01
C GLN A 114 -4.25 20.58 -7.21
N GLU A 115 -5.52 20.36 -7.59
CA GLU A 115 -6.44 19.44 -6.90
C GLU A 115 -5.85 18.04 -6.76
N THR A 116 -5.24 17.52 -7.83
CA THR A 116 -4.59 16.21 -7.84
C THR A 116 -3.46 16.11 -6.83
N ILE A 117 -2.59 17.14 -6.76
CA ILE A 117 -1.50 17.20 -5.78
C ILE A 117 -2.08 17.27 -4.37
N GLU A 118 -3.08 18.13 -4.14
CA GLU A 118 -3.70 18.27 -2.81
C GLU A 118 -4.30 16.95 -2.31
N GLU A 119 -5.01 16.25 -3.18
CA GLU A 119 -5.64 14.97 -2.87
C GLU A 119 -4.60 13.88 -2.57
N CYS A 120 -3.56 13.75 -3.40
CA CYS A 120 -2.51 12.76 -3.17
C CYS A 120 -1.77 12.97 -1.85
N PHE A 121 -1.46 14.22 -1.49
CA PHE A 121 -0.87 14.51 -0.19
C PHE A 121 -1.83 14.19 0.97
N ALA A 122 -3.13 14.46 0.82
CA ALA A 122 -4.12 14.12 1.85
C ALA A 122 -4.24 12.59 2.07
N ILE A 123 -4.20 11.81 0.99
CA ILE A 123 -4.21 10.33 1.05
C ILE A 123 -2.97 9.82 1.80
N LEU A 124 -1.77 10.29 1.41
CA LEU A 124 -0.51 9.79 1.95
C LEU A 124 -0.24 10.21 3.40
N GLN A 125 -0.73 11.38 3.82
CA GLN A 125 -0.64 11.80 5.22
C GLN A 125 -1.41 10.85 6.15
N ASN A 126 -2.51 10.25 5.67
CA ASN A 126 -3.27 9.29 6.46
C ASN A 126 -2.53 7.95 6.63
N GLU A 127 -1.63 7.59 5.70
CA GLU A 127 -0.85 6.35 5.74
C GLU A 127 0.34 6.42 6.72
N ASN A 128 0.69 7.61 7.24
CA ASN A 128 1.79 7.84 8.19
C ASN A 128 3.14 7.23 7.77
N THR A 129 3.46 7.26 6.48
CA THR A 129 4.75 6.79 5.96
C THR A 129 5.88 7.76 6.37
N LYS A 130 6.87 7.23 7.11
CA LYS A 130 8.04 7.99 7.57
C LYS A 130 9.24 7.90 6.63
N ASP A 131 9.21 6.97 5.69
CA ASP A 131 10.29 6.74 4.75
C ASP A 131 10.15 7.67 3.54
N LYS A 132 11.22 8.44 3.26
CA LYS A 132 11.26 9.43 2.18
C LYS A 132 11.11 8.82 0.80
N CYS A 133 11.77 7.68 0.58
CA CYS A 133 11.76 7.01 -0.71
C CYS A 133 10.38 6.43 -0.99
N GLU A 134 9.79 5.75 0.00
CA GLU A 134 8.45 5.20 -0.12
C GLU A 134 7.38 6.28 -0.26
N PHE A 135 7.47 7.37 0.51
CA PHE A 135 6.55 8.51 0.35
C PHE A 135 6.63 9.09 -1.07
N SER A 136 7.86 9.28 -1.59
CA SER A 136 8.08 9.83 -2.94
C SER A 136 7.52 8.91 -4.02
N LYS A 137 7.76 7.60 -3.89
CA LYS A 137 7.19 6.59 -4.78
C LYS A 137 5.67 6.64 -4.76
N ASN A 138 5.06 6.62 -3.59
CA ASN A 138 3.60 6.58 -3.45
C ASN A 138 2.96 7.88 -3.96
N LEU A 139 3.62 9.03 -3.75
CA LEU A 139 3.20 10.30 -4.32
C LEU A 139 3.22 10.26 -5.85
N MET A 140 4.33 9.82 -6.45
CA MET A 140 4.42 9.70 -7.91
C MET A 140 3.39 8.73 -8.49
N MET A 141 3.16 7.60 -7.81
CA MET A 141 2.12 6.65 -8.20
C MET A 141 0.75 7.30 -8.19
N CYS A 142 0.36 7.94 -7.09
CA CYS A 142 -0.92 8.63 -6.96
C CYS A 142 -1.13 9.70 -8.05
N LEU A 143 -0.13 10.57 -8.26
CA LEU A 143 -0.19 11.61 -9.29
C LEU A 143 -0.35 11.01 -10.69
N SER A 144 0.39 9.94 -10.99
CA SER A 144 0.31 9.26 -12.29
C SER A 144 -1.05 8.59 -12.53
N GLU A 145 -1.65 8.01 -11.49
CA GLU A 145 -2.96 7.36 -11.58
C GLU A 145 -4.07 8.39 -11.79
N LYS A 146 -4.03 9.52 -11.07
CA LYS A 146 -4.95 10.65 -11.25
C LYS A 146 -4.81 11.27 -12.63
N GLY A 147 -3.58 11.50 -13.08
CA GLY A 147 -3.30 11.98 -14.43
C GLY A 147 -3.87 11.04 -15.50
N ARG A 148 -3.59 9.73 -15.38
CA ARG A 148 -4.09 8.72 -16.33
C ARG A 148 -5.62 8.67 -16.37
N ALA A 149 -6.29 8.81 -15.23
CA ALA A 149 -7.75 8.77 -15.15
C ALA A 149 -8.41 10.00 -15.82
N ASN A 150 -7.70 11.13 -15.89
CA ASN A 150 -8.20 12.37 -16.50
C ASN A 150 -7.78 12.53 -17.98
N CYS A 151 -6.87 11.69 -18.47
CA CYS A 151 -6.44 11.71 -19.87
C CYS A 151 -7.31 10.76 -20.72
N ASP A 152 -8.44 11.27 -21.22
CA ASP A 152 -9.34 10.54 -22.15
C ASP A 152 -8.69 10.17 -23.51
N ASP A 153 -7.50 10.70 -23.81
CA ASP A 153 -6.80 10.56 -25.09
C ASP A 153 -5.27 10.31 -24.91
N TRP A 154 -4.84 9.55 -23.88
CA TRP A 154 -3.46 9.05 -23.84
C TRP A 154 -3.28 7.97 -24.92
N LYS A 155 -3.25 8.40 -26.19
CA LYS A 155 -3.19 7.51 -27.34
C LYS A 155 -1.99 6.60 -27.20
N ASP A 156 -2.26 5.31 -27.39
CA ASP A 156 -1.31 4.23 -27.67
C ASP A 156 -0.42 4.49 -28.92
N ASP A 157 -0.42 5.72 -29.45
CA ASP A 157 0.31 6.18 -30.63
C ASP A 157 1.70 6.75 -30.32
N MET A 158 2.16 6.74 -29.06
CA MET A 158 3.57 6.94 -28.72
C MET A 158 4.39 5.70 -29.17
N LYS A 159 4.47 5.49 -30.48
CA LYS A 159 5.44 4.60 -31.11
C LYS A 159 6.78 5.31 -31.11
N PHE A 160 7.67 4.87 -30.25
CA PHE A 160 9.10 5.20 -30.31
C PHE A 160 9.77 4.42 -31.45
#